data_AF-A0AAN1VEZ7-F1
#
_entry.id   AF-A0AAN1VEZ7-F1
#
_cell.length_a   1.000
_cell.length_b   1.000
_cell.length_c   1.000
_cell.angle_alpha   90.00
_cell.angle_beta   90.00
_cell.angle_gamma   90.00
#
_symmetry.space_group_name_H-M   'P 1'
#
loop_
_entity.id
_entity.type
_entity.pdbx_description
1 polymer ?
#
loop_
_entity_poly.entity_id
_entity_poly.type
_entity_poly.pdbx_seq_one_letter_code
_entity_poly.pdbx_strand_id
1 'polypeptide(L)'
;MDACAGEVRERIAACLSALPLAIEVETPSGVVGMVHADFPYDDWQAIHGATFSPEDEDACLWSVDRYRMQYSQPVRNVRAVVHGHMTLRQPAQLGNVYYIDTGGWQDAGRFTLLDLHTLKSWPR
;
A
#
# COMPACT_ATOMS: atom_id res chain seq x y z
N MET A 1 10.92 6.47 -33.91
CA MET A 1 10.25 5.96 -32.70
C MET A 1 9.51 7.12 -32.07
N ASP A 2 8.23 6.90 -31.79
CA ASP A 2 7.12 7.86 -31.75
C ASP A 2 7.32 9.16 -30.98
N ALA A 3 6.97 10.26 -31.66
CA ALA A 3 6.53 11.50 -31.04
C ALA A 3 5.11 11.32 -30.46
N CYS A 4 4.99 10.50 -29.41
CA CYS A 4 3.93 10.60 -28.40
C CYS A 4 4.40 11.38 -27.16
N ALA A 5 5.59 11.97 -27.20
CA ALA A 5 6.39 12.21 -25.99
C ALA A 5 5.97 13.44 -25.14
N GLY A 6 5.23 14.40 -25.67
CA GLY A 6 4.79 15.60 -24.93
C GLY A 6 3.47 15.39 -24.21
N GLU A 7 2.39 15.43 -24.99
CA GLU A 7 1.01 15.42 -24.48
C GLU A 7 0.65 14.15 -23.69
N VAL A 8 1.09 12.96 -24.13
CA VAL A 8 0.82 11.71 -23.40
C VAL A 8 1.52 11.71 -22.04
N ARG A 9 2.75 12.22 -21.97
CA ARG A 9 3.50 12.32 -20.71
C ARG A 9 2.86 13.32 -19.76
N GLU A 10 2.43 14.47 -20.26
CA GLU A 10 1.71 15.48 -19.45
C GLU A 10 0.40 14.90 -18.89
N ARG A 11 -0.36 14.16 -19.72
CA ARG A 11 -1.57 13.47 -19.27
C ARG A 11 -1.28 12.42 -18.20
N ILE A 12 -0.23 11.60 -18.37
CA ILE A 12 0.17 10.62 -17.36
C ILE A 12 0.58 11.32 -16.07
N ALA A 13 1.40 12.37 -16.14
CA ALA A 13 1.83 13.13 -14.97
C ALA A 13 0.63 13.73 -14.20
N ALA A 14 -0.33 14.31 -14.92
CA ALA A 14 -1.55 14.85 -14.31
C ALA A 14 -2.37 13.75 -13.61
N CYS A 15 -2.52 12.57 -14.23
CA CYS A 15 -3.20 11.44 -13.61
C CYS A 15 -2.47 10.94 -12.36
N LEU A 16 -1.13 10.81 -12.42
CA LEU A 16 -0.32 10.37 -11.28
C LEU A 16 -0.38 11.37 -10.12
N SER A 17 -0.36 12.69 -10.40
CA SER A 17 -0.47 13.73 -9.36
C SER A 17 -1.83 13.77 -8.67
N ALA A 18 -2.87 13.17 -9.28
CA ALA A 18 -4.21 13.10 -8.71
C ALA A 18 -4.45 11.83 -7.89
N LEU A 19 -3.48 10.91 -7.81
CA LEU A 19 -3.61 9.70 -7.02
C LEU A 19 -3.58 10.05 -5.52
N PRO A 20 -4.45 9.43 -4.70
CA PRO A 20 -4.42 9.64 -3.26
C PRO A 20 -3.22 8.90 -2.62
N LEU A 21 -2.78 9.38 -1.45
CA LEU A 21 -1.74 8.70 -0.66
C LEU A 21 -2.24 7.40 -0.02
N ALA A 22 -3.51 7.36 0.37
CA ALA A 22 -4.16 6.20 0.97
C ALA A 22 -5.57 6.02 0.39
N ILE A 23 -6.02 4.77 0.31
CA ILE A 23 -7.32 4.38 -0.25
C ILE A 23 -8.06 3.54 0.78
N GLU A 24 -9.38 3.73 0.88
CA GLU A 24 -10.28 2.86 1.65
C GLU A 24 -11.18 2.08 0.71
N VAL A 25 -11.30 0.78 0.98
CA VAL A 25 -12.21 -0.10 0.26
C VAL A 25 -13.14 -0.76 1.26
N GLU A 26 -14.43 -0.47 1.15
CA GLU A 26 -15.45 -1.16 1.92
C GLU A 26 -15.56 -2.62 1.46
N THR A 27 -15.55 -3.54 2.43
CA THR A 27 -15.83 -4.96 2.19
C THR A 27 -16.90 -5.44 3.17
N PRO A 28 -17.59 -6.55 2.89
CA PRO A 28 -18.60 -7.09 3.80
C PRO A 28 -18.09 -7.43 5.22
N SER A 29 -16.78 -7.58 5.42
CA SER A 29 -16.18 -7.85 6.74
C SER A 29 -15.41 -6.66 7.32
N GLY A 30 -15.61 -5.45 6.78
CA GLY A 30 -14.99 -4.21 7.23
C GLY A 30 -14.09 -3.55 6.19
N VAL A 31 -13.67 -2.32 6.47
CA VAL A 31 -12.82 -1.51 5.57
C VAL A 31 -11.43 -2.13 5.45
N VAL A 32 -10.92 -2.25 4.22
CA VAL A 32 -9.51 -2.50 3.94
C VAL A 32 -8.86 -1.19 3.52
N GLY A 33 -7.82 -0.81 4.27
CA GLY A 33 -6.97 0.32 3.94
C GLY A 33 -5.85 -0.08 2.99
N MET A 34 -5.49 0.80 2.07
CA MET A 34 -4.37 0.61 1.15
C MET A 34 -3.44 1.83 1.18
N VAL A 35 -2.14 1.59 1.26
CA VAL A 35 -1.09 2.62 1.23
C VAL A 35 0.12 2.05 0.47
N HIS A 36 1.01 2.89 -0.07
CA HIS A 36 2.14 2.38 -0.85
C HIS A 36 3.16 1.63 0.02
N ALA A 37 3.62 2.25 1.12
CA ALA A 37 4.71 1.76 1.96
C ALA A 37 4.32 1.38 3.39
N ASP A 38 3.86 2.31 4.22
CA ASP A 38 3.36 2.00 5.56
C ASP A 38 2.35 3.07 6.00
N PHE A 39 1.53 2.80 7.01
CA PHE A 39 0.63 3.79 7.58
C PHE A 39 1.23 4.37 8.88
N PRO A 40 1.41 5.70 9.01
CA PRO A 40 2.18 6.32 10.10
C PRO A 40 1.56 6.19 11.49
N TYR A 41 0.31 5.76 11.58
CA TYR A 41 -0.45 5.69 12.82
C TYR A 41 -0.93 4.27 13.14
N ASP A 42 -1.24 4.02 14.41
CA ASP A 42 -1.87 2.75 14.85
C ASP A 42 -3.41 2.82 14.90
N ASP A 43 -3.99 3.88 14.33
CA ASP A 43 -5.44 4.06 14.22
C ASP A 43 -5.80 4.55 12.83
N TRP A 44 -6.50 3.72 12.06
CA TRP A 44 -6.84 4.04 10.69
C TRP A 44 -7.75 5.27 10.57
N GLN A 45 -8.51 5.63 11.62
CA GLN A 45 -9.34 6.83 11.62
C GLN A 45 -8.52 8.12 11.38
N ALA A 46 -7.21 8.10 11.58
CA ALA A 46 -6.33 9.20 11.22
C ALA A 46 -6.37 9.57 9.72
N ILE A 47 -6.79 8.66 8.84
CA ILE A 47 -7.01 8.94 7.40
C ILE A 47 -8.08 10.02 7.15
N HIS A 48 -9.03 10.17 8.08
CA HIS A 48 -10.08 11.19 8.01
C HIS A 48 -9.71 12.49 8.73
N GLY A 49 -8.51 12.56 9.31
CA GLY A 49 -8.01 13.73 10.02
C GLY A 49 -7.65 14.89 9.09
N ALA A 50 -6.91 15.87 9.63
CA ALA A 50 -6.30 16.91 8.81
C ALA A 50 -5.32 16.31 7.78
N THR A 51 -4.88 17.13 6.84
CA THR A 51 -3.87 16.75 5.83
C THR A 51 -2.67 16.07 6.48
N PHE A 52 -2.20 14.97 5.87
CA PHE A 52 -0.94 14.34 6.25
C PHE A 52 0.19 15.36 6.29
N SER A 53 1.00 15.31 7.34
CA SER A 53 2.24 16.08 7.41
C SER A 53 3.26 15.55 6.37
N PRO A 54 4.27 16.33 5.96
CA PRO A 54 5.33 15.82 5.08
C PRO A 54 5.98 14.52 5.59
N GLU A 55 6.11 14.36 6.91
CA GLU A 55 6.59 13.14 7.54
C GLU A 55 5.61 11.96 7.39
N ASP A 56 4.31 12.21 7.47
CA ASP A 56 3.28 11.19 7.21
C ASP A 56 3.27 10.77 5.73
N GLU A 57 3.43 11.72 4.82
CA GLU A 57 3.55 11.45 3.38
C GLU A 57 4.79 10.60 3.09
N ASP A 58 5.92 10.94 3.71
CA ASP A 58 7.16 10.17 3.60
C ASP A 58 6.98 8.74 4.12
N ALA A 59 6.31 8.58 5.27
CA ALA A 59 5.99 7.26 5.80
C ALA A 59 5.10 6.45 4.83
N CYS A 60 4.06 7.09 4.27
CA CYS A 60 3.15 6.46 3.31
C CYS A 60 3.85 6.01 2.02
N LEU A 61 4.95 6.65 1.63
CA LEU A 61 5.64 6.40 0.37
C LEU A 61 6.96 5.62 0.51
N TRP A 62 7.61 5.64 1.67
CA TRP A 62 9.00 5.17 1.79
C TRP A 62 9.30 4.35 3.04
N SER A 63 8.41 4.31 4.04
CA SER A 63 8.71 3.60 5.29
C SER A 63 8.78 2.09 5.08
N VAL A 64 9.76 1.47 5.74
CA VAL A 64 9.89 0.02 5.91
C VAL A 64 10.07 -0.36 7.38
N ASP A 65 9.85 0.59 8.29
CA ASP A 65 10.26 0.48 9.68
C ASP A 65 9.41 -0.52 10.45
N ARG A 66 8.09 -0.57 10.22
CA ARG A 66 7.21 -1.60 10.81
C ARG A 66 7.71 -3.00 10.53
N TYR A 67 8.16 -3.27 9.30
CA TYR A 67 8.74 -4.57 8.94
C TYR A 67 10.11 -4.79 9.60
N ARG A 68 11.02 -3.82 9.53
CA ARG A 68 12.37 -3.94 10.12
C ARG A 68 12.33 -4.17 11.62
N MET A 69 11.42 -3.49 12.32
CA MET A 69 11.22 -3.61 13.76
C MET A 69 10.35 -4.81 14.16
N GLN A 70 9.82 -5.56 13.17
CA GLN A 70 8.86 -6.65 13.39
C GLN A 70 7.65 -6.20 14.25
N TYR A 71 7.21 -4.96 14.03
CA TYR A 71 6.13 -4.34 14.78
C TYR A 71 4.77 -4.92 14.35
N SER A 72 4.28 -5.86 15.16
CA SER A 72 3.08 -6.67 14.87
C SER A 72 1.81 -6.17 15.54
N GLN A 73 1.83 -4.98 16.16
CA GLN A 73 0.61 -4.36 16.67
C GLN A 73 -0.34 -4.03 15.51
N PRO A 74 -1.64 -4.37 15.63
CA PRO A 74 -2.60 -4.09 14.58
C PRO A 74 -2.89 -2.60 14.49
N VAL A 75 -3.16 -2.14 13.27
CA VAL A 75 -3.77 -0.83 13.04
C VAL A 75 -5.24 -0.94 13.41
N ARG A 76 -5.70 -0.12 14.36
CA ARG A 76 -7.07 -0.14 14.89
C ARG A 76 -8.05 0.47 13.89
N ASN A 77 -9.34 0.16 14.06
CA ASN A 77 -10.45 0.72 13.28
C ASN A 77 -10.37 0.46 11.76
N VAL A 78 -9.68 -0.60 11.37
CA VAL A 78 -9.61 -1.11 9.98
C VAL A 78 -9.49 -2.63 10.02
N ARG A 79 -10.08 -3.31 9.04
CA ARG A 79 -10.00 -4.78 8.93
C ARG A 79 -8.57 -5.21 8.63
N ALA A 80 -7.94 -4.56 7.66
CA ALA A 80 -6.58 -4.81 7.22
C ALA A 80 -5.98 -3.57 6.56
N VAL A 81 -4.67 -3.41 6.66
CA VAL A 81 -3.90 -2.44 5.85
C VAL A 81 -3.07 -3.24 4.86
N VAL A 82 -3.16 -2.91 3.57
CA VAL A 82 -2.45 -3.63 2.50
C VAL A 82 -1.49 -2.66 1.84
N HIS A 83 -0.23 -3.06 1.71
CA HIS A 83 0.78 -2.22 1.08
C HIS A 83 1.87 -3.03 0.37
N GLY A 84 2.64 -2.32 -0.44
CA GLY A 84 3.80 -2.83 -1.16
C GLY A 84 5.08 -2.25 -0.57
N HIS A 85 5.93 -1.74 -1.46
CA HIS A 85 7.21 -1.06 -1.19
C HIS A 85 8.31 -1.94 -0.59
N MET A 86 8.01 -2.61 0.53
CA MET A 86 8.91 -3.59 1.10
C MET A 86 8.85 -4.89 0.27
N THR A 87 9.81 -5.04 -0.64
CA THR A 87 9.92 -6.24 -1.49
C THR A 87 10.35 -7.48 -0.69
N LEU A 88 9.49 -8.49 -0.66
CA LEU A 88 9.70 -9.76 0.05
C LEU A 88 9.69 -10.96 -0.89
N ARG A 89 10.26 -12.10 -0.48
CA ARG A 89 10.21 -13.34 -1.30
C ARG A 89 8.82 -13.96 -1.37
N GLN A 90 8.02 -13.76 -0.33
CA GLN A 90 6.64 -14.25 -0.22
C GLN A 90 5.80 -13.18 0.49
N PRO A 91 4.47 -13.14 0.25
CA PRO A 91 3.60 -12.25 0.98
C PRO A 91 3.75 -12.48 2.48
N ALA A 92 3.73 -11.41 3.25
CA ALA A 92 3.88 -11.47 4.70
C ALA A 92 2.76 -10.69 5.39
N GLN A 93 2.65 -10.90 6.69
CA GLN A 93 1.67 -10.21 7.52
C GLN A 93 2.28 -9.92 8.89
N LEU A 94 2.07 -8.70 9.38
CA LEU A 94 2.36 -8.30 10.77
C LEU A 94 1.08 -7.69 11.36
N GLY A 95 0.49 -8.32 12.37
CA GLY A 95 -0.82 -7.90 12.88
C GLY A 95 -1.89 -8.03 11.80
N ASN A 96 -2.59 -6.95 11.47
CA ASN A 96 -3.51 -6.86 10.34
C ASN A 96 -2.91 -6.10 9.12
N VAL A 97 -1.58 -5.97 9.06
CA VAL A 97 -0.87 -5.29 7.98
C VAL A 97 -0.27 -6.32 7.02
N TYR A 98 -0.61 -6.23 5.74
CA TYR A 98 -0.29 -7.18 4.68
C TYR A 98 0.70 -6.60 3.68
N TYR A 99 1.78 -7.35 3.45
CA TYR A 99 2.86 -7.03 2.54
C TYR A 99 2.68 -7.86 1.27
N ILE A 100 2.34 -7.21 0.16
CA ILE A 100 2.05 -7.91 -1.11
C ILE A 100 3.12 -7.72 -2.18
N ASP A 101 4.10 -6.83 -1.99
CA ASP A 101 5.20 -6.68 -2.95
C ASP A 101 6.13 -7.89 -2.89
N THR A 102 6.02 -8.76 -3.90
CA THR A 102 6.91 -9.92 -4.09
C THR A 102 7.85 -9.77 -5.28
N GLY A 103 8.16 -8.51 -5.63
CA GLY A 103 9.20 -8.17 -6.59
C GLY A 103 8.85 -8.55 -8.03
N GLY A 104 7.58 -8.44 -8.44
CA GLY A 104 7.11 -8.85 -9.77
C GLY A 104 7.81 -8.22 -10.98
N TRP A 105 8.64 -7.20 -10.76
CA TRP A 105 9.53 -6.61 -11.76
C TRP A 105 10.86 -7.37 -11.95
N GLN A 106 11.19 -8.30 -11.06
CA GLN A 106 12.41 -9.11 -11.08
C GLN A 106 12.15 -10.47 -11.73
N ASP A 107 13.16 -11.05 -12.37
CA ASP A 107 13.08 -12.37 -13.01
C ASP A 107 12.61 -13.49 -12.07
N ALA A 108 13.02 -13.43 -10.79
CA ALA A 108 12.65 -14.41 -9.77
C ALA A 108 11.45 -14.00 -8.91
N GLY A 109 10.87 -12.82 -9.15
CA GLY A 109 9.74 -12.30 -8.39
C GLY A 109 8.40 -12.67 -9.01
N ARG A 110 7.31 -12.19 -8.41
CA ARG A 110 5.96 -12.39 -8.94
C ARG A 110 5.04 -11.23 -8.60
N PHE A 111 3.92 -11.14 -9.31
CA PHE A 111 2.81 -10.27 -8.93
C PHE A 111 1.90 -11.00 -7.96
N THR A 112 1.80 -10.48 -6.74
CA THR A 112 0.85 -10.97 -5.73
C THR A 112 -0.51 -10.29 -5.96
N LEU A 113 -1.56 -11.09 -5.98
CA LEU A 113 -2.95 -10.61 -5.91
C LEU A 113 -3.52 -10.97 -4.54
N LEU A 114 -4.12 -10.00 -3.85
CA LEU A 114 -4.80 -10.22 -2.57
C LEU A 114 -6.30 -10.03 -2.78
N ASP A 115 -7.09 -11.07 -2.51
CA ASP A 115 -8.54 -10.95 -2.50
C ASP A 115 -8.99 -10.21 -1.24
N LEU A 116 -9.52 -9.01 -1.38
CA LEU A 116 -9.93 -8.16 -0.25
C LEU A 116 -11.12 -8.74 0.53
N HIS A 117 -11.94 -9.60 -0.06
CA HIS A 117 -13.04 -10.25 0.65
C HIS A 117 -12.52 -11.32 1.61
N THR A 118 -11.53 -12.11 1.19
CA THR A 118 -11.02 -13.26 1.95
C THR A 118 -9.69 -13.01 2.65
N LEU A 119 -8.99 -11.93 2.28
CA LEU A 119 -7.59 -11.61 2.63
C LEU A 119 -6.60 -12.74 2.29
N LYS A 120 -6.90 -13.53 1.25
CA LYS A 120 -6.03 -14.60 0.76
C LYS A 120 -5.25 -14.13 -0.46
N SER A 121 -3.94 -14.37 -0.46
CA SER A 121 -3.06 -14.02 -1.57
C SER A 121 -2.95 -15.15 -2.61
N TRP A 122 -2.64 -14.76 -3.83
CA TRP A 122 -2.35 -15.62 -4.98
C TRP A 122 -1.10 -15.10 -5.72
N PRO A 123 -0.25 -15.99 -6.29
CA PRO A 123 -0.28 -17.44 -6.15
C PRO A 123 0.09 -17.88 -4.72
N ARG A 124 -0.52 -18.99 -4.28
CA ARG A 124 -0.26 -19.60 -2.97
C ARG A 124 1.17 -20.11 -2.86
#